data_AF-A0A6G0HF00-F1
#
_entry.id   AF-A0A6G0HF00-F1
#
_cell.length_a   1.000
_cell.length_b   1.000
_cell.length_c   1.000
_cell.angle_alpha   90.00
_cell.angle_beta   90.00
_cell.angle_gamma   90.00
#
_symmetry.space_group_name_H-M   'P 1'
#
loop_
_entity.id
_entity.type
_entity.pdbx_description
1 polymer ?
#
loop_
_entity_poly.entity_id
_entity_poly.type
_entity_poly.pdbx_seq_one_letter_code
_entity_poly.pdbx_strand_id
1 'polypeptide(L)'
;MCGHRRGLVRRIREEMQDKNVTVNFIRAKGLNHRQFKAFLDGLRTEYGDVLYHTDVRWLSQGNVLQRFFKLREEIHLFMESKGKYTTEFRDETFLREMSFLCDITSHLNEMNLQLQGRGRVISDLYSTVKAFKTKMSLWETQMRKENLSHFPSCQTMKEKLSTTVFPTAQFADKLSMLAADFRRRFADFEAQKSRFELLINPFGVDVESAPPNLL
;
A
#
# COMPACT_ATOMS: atom_id res chain seq x y z
N MET A 1 -16.54 4.73 27.01
CA MET A 1 -16.15 5.25 25.67
C MET A 1 -14.92 4.49 25.17
N CYS A 2 -15.10 3.41 24.41
CA CYS A 2 -13.99 2.69 23.77
C CYS A 2 -14.54 2.02 22.50
N GLY A 3 -14.43 2.69 21.36
CA GLY A 3 -15.05 2.25 20.10
C GLY A 3 -14.14 2.39 18.87
N HIS A 4 -12.82 2.46 19.07
CA HIS A 4 -11.90 2.85 17.99
C HIS A 4 -10.81 1.84 17.61
N ARG A 5 -10.90 0.57 18.01
CA ARG A 5 -10.02 -0.51 17.51
C ARG A 5 -10.67 -1.35 16.41
N ARG A 6 -11.20 -0.70 15.37
CA ARG A 6 -11.40 -1.37 14.07
C ARG A 6 -10.04 -1.40 13.37
N GLY A 7 -9.33 -2.54 13.47
CA GLY A 7 -7.98 -2.71 12.94
C GLY A 7 -7.88 -2.32 11.47
N LEU A 8 -6.81 -1.62 11.12
CA LEU A 8 -6.50 -1.11 9.77
C LEU A 8 -6.71 -2.18 8.68
N VAL A 9 -6.27 -3.41 8.92
CA VAL A 9 -6.42 -4.55 7.99
C VAL A 9 -7.88 -4.89 7.70
N ARG A 10 -8.78 -4.75 8.69
CA ARG A 10 -10.22 -5.01 8.53
C ARG A 10 -10.90 -3.90 7.74
N ARG A 11 -10.53 -2.63 7.97
CA ARG A 11 -11.02 -1.49 7.16
C ARG A 11 -10.50 -1.53 5.73
N ILE A 12 -9.22 -1.85 5.54
CA ILE A 12 -8.64 -2.13 4.21
C ILE A 12 -9.42 -3.24 3.52
N ARG A 13 -9.80 -4.31 4.23
CA ARG A 13 -10.58 -5.41 3.66
C ARG A 13 -12.00 -4.97 3.26
N GLU A 14 -12.65 -4.14 4.07
CA GLU A 14 -13.98 -3.57 3.79
C GLU A 14 -13.92 -2.61 2.59
N GLU A 15 -12.98 -1.66 2.55
CA GLU A 15 -12.78 -0.72 1.42
C GLU A 15 -12.40 -1.47 0.12
N MET A 16 -11.62 -2.55 0.25
CA MET A 16 -11.29 -3.43 -0.87
C MET A 16 -12.49 -4.26 -1.34
N GLN A 17 -13.52 -4.46 -0.51
CA GLN A 17 -14.74 -5.18 -0.87
C GLN A 17 -15.59 -4.34 -1.83
N ASP A 18 -15.74 -3.03 -1.60
CA ASP A 18 -16.48 -2.12 -2.50
C ASP A 18 -15.77 -1.94 -3.84
N LYS A 19 -14.42 -1.86 -3.82
CA LYS A 19 -13.59 -1.98 -5.03
C LYS A 19 -13.90 -3.27 -5.80
N ASN A 20 -13.92 -4.41 -5.10
CA ASN A 20 -14.13 -5.71 -5.73
C ASN A 20 -15.53 -5.82 -6.34
N VAL A 21 -16.57 -5.27 -5.71
CA VAL A 21 -17.93 -5.21 -6.28
C VAL A 21 -17.93 -4.43 -7.59
N THR A 22 -17.29 -3.26 -7.61
CA THR A 22 -17.22 -2.38 -8.79
C THR A 22 -16.42 -3.03 -9.93
N VAL A 23 -15.23 -3.55 -9.62
CA VAL A 23 -14.38 -4.26 -10.60
C VAL A 23 -15.09 -5.49 -11.14
N ASN A 24 -15.77 -6.27 -10.29
CA ASN A 24 -16.56 -7.42 -10.72
C ASN A 24 -17.72 -7.01 -11.63
N PHE A 25 -18.42 -5.91 -11.36
CA PHE A 25 -19.49 -5.44 -12.25
C PHE A 25 -18.98 -5.06 -13.65
N ILE A 26 -17.82 -4.41 -13.72
CA ILE A 26 -17.18 -4.03 -14.99
C ILE A 26 -16.71 -5.28 -15.76
N ARG A 27 -16.07 -6.23 -15.06
CA ARG A 27 -15.37 -7.37 -15.68
C ARG A 27 -16.22 -8.63 -15.87
N ALA A 28 -17.25 -8.86 -15.05
CA ALA A 28 -18.04 -10.10 -15.08
C ALA A 28 -18.94 -10.21 -16.32
N LYS A 29 -19.27 -9.09 -16.98
CA LYS A 29 -20.05 -9.08 -18.23
C LYS A 29 -19.19 -8.56 -19.38
N GLY A 30 -19.00 -9.39 -20.41
CA GLY A 30 -18.14 -9.05 -21.56
C GLY A 30 -18.55 -7.75 -22.30
N LEU A 31 -19.85 -7.44 -22.34
CA LEU A 31 -20.34 -6.17 -22.90
C LEU A 31 -19.90 -4.97 -22.06
N ASN A 32 -20.06 -5.04 -20.73
CA ASN A 32 -19.63 -3.97 -19.82
C ASN A 32 -18.14 -3.72 -19.93
N HIS A 33 -17.33 -4.78 -19.99
CA HIS A 33 -15.88 -4.66 -20.12
C HIS A 33 -15.47 -3.98 -21.44
N ARG A 34 -16.05 -4.40 -22.58
CA ARG A 34 -15.79 -3.77 -23.89
C ARG A 34 -16.20 -2.31 -23.91
N GLN A 35 -17.36 -1.98 -23.36
CA GLN A 35 -17.85 -0.60 -23.27
C GLN A 35 -16.97 0.26 -22.37
N PHE A 36 -16.50 -0.28 -21.25
CA PHE A 36 -15.59 0.43 -20.35
C PHE A 36 -14.24 0.70 -21.02
N LYS A 37 -13.66 -0.28 -21.73
CA LYS A 37 -12.42 -0.06 -22.49
C LYS A 37 -12.58 1.02 -23.57
N ALA A 38 -13.66 0.94 -24.37
CA ALA A 38 -13.95 1.96 -25.37
C ALA A 38 -14.16 3.36 -24.76
N PHE A 39 -14.77 3.43 -23.57
CA PHE A 39 -14.92 4.67 -22.82
C PHE A 39 -13.57 5.26 -22.39
N LEU A 40 -12.68 4.42 -21.83
CA LEU A 40 -11.32 4.83 -21.45
C LEU A 40 -10.48 5.27 -22.65
N ASP A 41 -10.56 4.55 -23.77
CA ASP A 41 -9.88 4.90 -25.01
C ASP A 41 -10.35 6.27 -25.54
N GLY A 42 -11.67 6.54 -25.46
CA GLY A 42 -12.25 7.83 -25.84
C GLY A 42 -11.76 8.99 -24.97
N LEU A 43 -11.52 8.75 -23.68
CA LEU A 43 -10.97 9.73 -22.72
C LEU A 43 -9.45 9.84 -22.77
N ARG A 44 -8.76 9.01 -23.57
CA ARG A 44 -7.29 8.94 -23.66
C ARG A 44 -6.62 8.81 -22.29
N THR A 45 -7.19 7.99 -21.41
CA THR A 45 -6.63 7.80 -20.07
C THR A 45 -5.26 7.10 -20.13
N GLU A 46 -4.46 7.26 -19.07
CA GLU A 46 -3.17 6.55 -18.92
C GLU A 46 -3.33 5.02 -19.02
N TYR A 47 -4.50 4.50 -18.64
CA TYR A 47 -4.79 3.07 -18.56
C TYR A 47 -6.04 2.71 -19.36
N GLY A 48 -5.91 1.91 -20.43
CA GLY A 48 -7.06 1.45 -21.24
C GLY A 48 -7.92 0.32 -20.63
N ASP A 49 -7.84 0.08 -19.32
CA ASP A 49 -8.66 -0.94 -18.62
C ASP A 49 -8.55 -0.80 -17.09
N VAL A 50 -9.37 -1.52 -16.31
CA VAL A 50 -9.11 -1.84 -14.90
C VAL A 50 -8.52 -3.25 -14.79
N LEU A 51 -7.63 -3.50 -13.82
CA LEU A 51 -7.10 -4.85 -13.59
C LEU A 51 -8.19 -5.73 -12.93
N TYR A 52 -8.46 -6.92 -13.50
CA TYR A 52 -9.34 -7.90 -12.87
C TYR A 52 -8.57 -8.70 -11.81
N HIS A 53 -9.23 -8.96 -10.68
CA HIS A 53 -8.64 -9.80 -9.65
C HIS A 53 -8.69 -11.27 -10.07
N THR A 54 -7.53 -11.93 -10.11
CA THR A 54 -7.46 -13.38 -9.89
C THR A 54 -6.82 -13.55 -8.52
N ASP A 55 -7.32 -14.47 -7.70
CA ASP A 55 -6.96 -14.70 -6.27
C ASP A 55 -5.47 -15.05 -6.00
N VAL A 56 -4.56 -14.72 -6.92
CA VAL A 56 -3.19 -15.20 -6.92
C VAL A 56 -2.26 -13.98 -6.84
N ARG A 57 -1.82 -13.70 -5.61
CA ARG A 57 -0.72 -12.79 -5.18
C ARG A 57 -1.15 -11.37 -4.79
N TRP A 58 -0.79 -10.99 -3.57
CA TRP A 58 -0.96 -9.67 -3.00
C TRP A 58 -0.29 -8.53 -3.81
N LEU A 59 0.78 -8.82 -4.57
CA LEU A 59 1.40 -7.88 -5.50
C LEU A 59 0.40 -7.36 -6.54
N SER A 60 -0.47 -8.24 -7.04
CA SER A 60 -1.54 -7.86 -7.96
C SER A 60 -2.55 -6.94 -7.27
N GLN A 61 -2.80 -7.12 -5.97
CA GLN A 61 -3.77 -6.34 -5.22
C GLN A 61 -3.34 -4.87 -5.05
N GLY A 62 -2.06 -4.60 -4.77
CA GLY A 62 -1.56 -3.22 -4.72
C GLY A 62 -1.62 -2.53 -6.08
N ASN A 63 -1.25 -3.23 -7.16
CA ASN A 63 -1.32 -2.67 -8.52
C ASN A 63 -2.77 -2.43 -8.98
N VAL A 64 -3.69 -3.36 -8.64
CA VAL A 64 -5.12 -3.20 -8.89
C VAL A 64 -5.66 -1.99 -8.14
N LEU A 65 -5.30 -1.82 -6.86
CA LEU A 65 -5.73 -0.70 -6.03
C LEU A 65 -5.25 0.64 -6.60
N GLN A 66 -3.97 0.74 -6.96
CA GLN A 66 -3.40 1.96 -7.54
C GLN A 66 -4.09 2.35 -8.85
N ARG A 67 -4.30 1.38 -9.76
CA ARG A 67 -4.98 1.63 -11.04
C ARG A 67 -6.45 1.99 -10.86
N PHE A 68 -7.14 1.31 -9.94
CA PHE A 68 -8.53 1.62 -9.59
C PHE A 68 -8.64 3.06 -9.05
N PHE A 69 -7.76 3.46 -8.12
CA PHE A 69 -7.80 4.79 -7.55
C PHE A 69 -7.46 5.89 -8.57
N LYS A 70 -6.54 5.62 -9.50
CA LYS A 70 -6.25 6.55 -10.60
C LYS A 70 -7.44 6.72 -11.55
N LEU A 71 -8.16 5.64 -11.86
CA LEU A 71 -9.34 5.63 -12.74
C LEU A 71 -10.67 5.96 -12.03
N ARG A 72 -10.64 6.40 -10.77
CA ARG A 72 -11.83 6.49 -9.92
C ARG A 72 -12.92 7.42 -10.50
N GLU A 73 -12.53 8.51 -11.16
CA GLU A 73 -13.48 9.46 -11.75
C GLU A 73 -14.16 8.84 -12.96
N GLU A 74 -13.39 8.16 -13.83
CA GLU A 74 -13.89 7.46 -15.01
C GLU A 74 -14.76 6.26 -14.62
N ILE A 75 -14.37 5.54 -13.57
CA ILE A 75 -15.17 4.45 -12.98
C ILE A 75 -16.49 5.02 -12.46
N HIS A 76 -16.46 6.12 -11.73
CA HIS A 76 -17.67 6.76 -11.20
C HIS A 76 -18.64 7.16 -12.34
N LEU A 77 -18.14 7.87 -13.35
CA LEU A 77 -18.93 8.27 -14.53
C LEU A 77 -19.50 7.06 -15.29
N PHE A 78 -18.69 6.01 -15.47
CA PHE A 78 -19.16 4.79 -16.12
C PHE A 78 -20.26 4.11 -15.30
N MET A 79 -20.12 4.05 -13.98
CA MET A 79 -21.13 3.46 -13.09
C MET A 79 -22.44 4.26 -13.11
N GLU A 80 -22.37 5.60 -13.07
CA GLU A 80 -23.55 6.47 -13.21
C GLU A 80 -24.25 6.24 -14.56
N SER A 81 -23.51 6.10 -15.67
CA SER A 81 -24.08 5.79 -16.99
C SER A 81 -24.81 4.44 -17.06
N LYS A 82 -24.51 3.53 -16.12
CA LYS A 82 -25.17 2.22 -15.96
C LYS A 82 -26.31 2.23 -14.93
N GLY A 83 -26.69 3.40 -14.43
CA GLY A 83 -27.69 3.54 -13.37
C GLY A 83 -27.21 3.00 -12.02
N LYS A 84 -25.89 2.91 -11.81
CA LYS A 84 -25.27 2.48 -10.55
C LYS A 84 -24.66 3.69 -9.85
N TYR A 85 -25.40 4.27 -8.92
CA TYR A 85 -24.88 5.35 -8.08
C TYR A 85 -23.83 4.81 -7.11
N THR A 86 -22.65 5.43 -7.12
CA THR A 86 -21.53 5.12 -6.24
C THR A 86 -21.17 6.40 -5.48
N THR A 87 -21.72 6.57 -4.28
CA THR A 87 -21.52 7.78 -3.47
C THR A 87 -20.12 7.85 -2.87
N GLU A 88 -19.44 6.71 -2.74
CA GLU A 88 -18.10 6.56 -2.17
C GLU A 88 -17.05 7.41 -2.91
N PHE A 89 -17.11 7.52 -4.24
CA PHE A 89 -16.15 8.30 -5.02
C PHE A 89 -16.28 9.82 -4.82
N ARG A 90 -17.35 10.28 -4.16
CA ARG A 90 -17.56 11.69 -3.78
C ARG A 90 -17.31 11.94 -2.29
N ASP A 91 -17.13 10.88 -1.50
CA ASP A 91 -16.82 11.01 -0.07
C ASP A 91 -15.34 11.34 0.11
N GLU A 92 -15.06 12.56 0.57
CA GLU A 92 -13.70 13.00 0.84
C GLU A 92 -12.96 12.13 1.86
N THR A 93 -13.68 11.55 2.84
CA THR A 93 -13.09 10.66 3.84
C THR A 93 -12.57 9.40 3.16
N PHE A 94 -13.41 8.77 2.35
CA PHE A 94 -13.05 7.63 1.53
C PHE A 94 -11.86 7.93 0.61
N LEU A 95 -11.87 9.06 -0.10
CA LEU A 95 -10.78 9.45 -1.00
C LEU A 95 -9.44 9.61 -0.27
N ARG A 96 -9.45 10.17 0.94
CA ARG A 96 -8.25 10.30 1.78
C ARG A 96 -7.75 8.95 2.24
N GLU A 97 -8.62 8.09 2.77
CA GLU A 97 -8.23 6.73 3.20
C GLU A 97 -7.67 5.92 2.02
N MET A 98 -8.35 5.93 0.88
CA MET A 98 -7.91 5.25 -0.33
C MET A 98 -6.56 5.76 -0.85
N SER A 99 -6.31 7.07 -0.78
CA SER A 99 -5.01 7.63 -1.17
C SER A 99 -3.88 7.10 -0.30
N PHE A 100 -4.09 7.01 1.02
CA PHE A 100 -3.12 6.45 1.95
C PHE A 100 -2.90 4.97 1.68
N LEU A 101 -3.96 4.22 1.40
CA LEU A 101 -3.86 2.80 1.04
C LEU A 101 -3.09 2.57 -0.25
N CYS A 102 -3.30 3.41 -1.28
CA CYS A 102 -2.54 3.32 -2.52
C CYS A 102 -1.05 3.49 -2.27
N ASP A 103 -0.67 4.52 -1.52
CA ASP A 103 0.74 4.81 -1.26
C ASP A 103 1.39 3.72 -0.39
N ILE A 104 0.76 3.30 0.71
CA ILE A 104 1.36 2.26 1.59
C ILE A 104 1.42 0.89 0.92
N THR A 105 0.42 0.53 0.10
CA THR A 105 0.46 -0.74 -0.66
C THR A 105 1.51 -0.70 -1.76
N SER A 106 1.76 0.46 -2.38
CA SER A 106 2.88 0.65 -3.32
C SER A 106 4.23 0.41 -2.64
N HIS A 107 4.46 1.01 -1.47
CA HIS A 107 5.68 0.80 -0.68
C HIS A 107 5.88 -0.66 -0.29
N LEU A 108 4.82 -1.32 0.17
CA LEU A 108 4.85 -2.75 0.49
C LEU A 108 5.18 -3.58 -0.76
N ASN A 109 4.53 -3.30 -1.88
CA ASN A 109 4.78 -3.98 -3.15
C ASN A 109 6.25 -3.87 -3.58
N GLU A 110 6.83 -2.66 -3.51
CA GLU A 110 8.23 -2.43 -3.84
C GLU A 110 9.18 -3.27 -2.97
N MET A 111 8.99 -3.22 -1.65
CA MET A 111 9.80 -4.04 -0.73
C MET A 111 9.65 -5.53 -1.04
N ASN A 112 8.45 -5.99 -1.34
CA ASN A 112 8.24 -7.39 -1.63
C ASN A 112 8.84 -7.84 -2.97
N LEU A 113 8.86 -6.97 -3.98
CA LEU A 113 9.64 -7.23 -5.19
C LEU A 113 11.13 -7.30 -4.87
N GLN A 114 11.64 -6.55 -3.89
CA GLN A 114 13.03 -6.68 -3.44
C GLN A 114 13.27 -8.01 -2.71
N LEU A 115 12.31 -8.48 -1.92
CA LEU A 115 12.38 -9.80 -1.27
C LEU A 115 12.22 -10.98 -2.26
N GLN A 116 11.61 -10.74 -3.42
CA GLN A 116 11.38 -11.75 -4.44
C GLN A 116 12.43 -11.66 -5.55
N GLY A 117 13.20 -12.72 -5.76
CA GLY A 117 14.16 -12.76 -6.87
C GLY A 117 15.10 -13.94 -6.75
N ARG A 118 15.58 -14.42 -7.90
CA ARG A 118 16.65 -15.42 -7.91
C ARG A 118 17.96 -14.73 -7.52
N GLY A 119 18.78 -15.41 -6.71
CA GLY A 119 20.11 -14.92 -6.32
C GLY A 119 20.14 -13.97 -5.11
N ARG A 120 19.03 -13.80 -4.38
CA ARG A 120 19.02 -13.08 -3.08
C ARG A 120 19.58 -14.00 -1.98
N VAL A 121 20.60 -13.56 -1.27
CA VAL A 121 21.06 -14.25 -0.04
C VAL A 121 20.31 -13.74 1.18
N ILE A 122 20.32 -14.49 2.28
CA ILE A 122 19.54 -14.15 3.48
C ILE A 122 19.95 -12.80 4.09
N SER A 123 21.22 -12.40 3.96
CA SER A 123 21.72 -11.07 4.35
C SER A 123 21.11 -9.92 3.53
N ASP A 124 20.83 -10.14 2.23
CA ASP A 124 20.13 -9.16 1.39
C ASP A 124 18.68 -8.99 1.85
N LEU A 125 18.03 -10.12 2.17
CA LEU A 125 16.65 -10.11 2.67
C LEU A 125 16.58 -9.38 4.01
N TYR A 126 17.53 -9.64 4.92
CA TYR A 126 17.63 -8.94 6.20
C TYR A 126 17.85 -7.43 6.00
N SER A 127 18.79 -7.05 5.13
CA SER A 127 19.03 -5.64 4.80
C SER A 127 17.79 -4.95 4.25
N THR A 128 17.05 -5.63 3.37
CA THR A 128 15.79 -5.12 2.79
C THR A 128 14.74 -4.88 3.87
N VAL A 129 14.52 -5.86 4.77
CA VAL A 129 13.58 -5.73 5.89
C VAL A 129 13.99 -4.63 6.85
N LYS A 130 15.29 -4.55 7.20
CA LYS A 130 15.85 -3.52 8.09
C LYS A 130 15.65 -2.13 7.50
N ALA A 131 16.00 -1.93 6.23
CA ALA A 131 15.80 -0.67 5.52
C ALA A 131 14.31 -0.27 5.47
N PHE A 132 13.41 -1.21 5.21
CA PHE A 132 11.97 -0.94 5.21
C PHE A 132 11.46 -0.53 6.60
N LYS A 133 11.87 -1.21 7.68
CA LYS A 133 11.55 -0.82 9.06
C LYS A 133 11.99 0.63 9.35
N THR A 134 13.20 1.00 8.94
CA THR A 134 13.70 2.39 9.09
C THR A 134 12.88 3.38 8.28
N LYS A 135 12.55 3.07 7.03
CA LYS A 135 11.66 3.88 6.18
C LYS A 135 10.29 4.10 6.85
N MET A 136 9.70 3.06 7.42
CA MET A 136 8.41 3.17 8.13
C MET A 136 8.48 4.15 9.31
N SER A 137 9.54 4.10 10.12
CA SER A 137 9.74 5.05 11.22
C SER A 137 9.95 6.49 10.73
N LEU A 138 10.67 6.65 9.62
CA LEU A 138 10.83 7.95 8.95
C LEU A 138 9.46 8.48 8.46
N TRP A 139 8.70 7.66 7.74
CA TRP A 139 7.38 8.00 7.22
C TRP A 139 6.40 8.35 8.33
N GLU A 140 6.37 7.60 9.43
CA GLU A 140 5.55 7.96 10.60
C GLU A 140 5.91 9.35 11.12
N THR A 141 7.21 9.61 11.31
CA THR A 141 7.71 10.90 11.83
C THR A 141 7.37 12.06 10.89
N GLN A 142 7.57 11.88 9.58
CA GLN A 142 7.24 12.88 8.56
C GLN A 142 5.73 13.11 8.46
N MET A 143 4.93 12.03 8.50
CA MET A 143 3.48 12.11 8.49
C MET A 143 2.96 12.92 9.69
N ARG A 144 3.51 12.72 10.91
CA ARG A 144 3.16 13.54 12.09
C ARG A 144 3.52 15.03 11.92
N LYS A 145 4.49 15.36 11.07
CA LYS A 145 4.89 16.72 10.70
C LYS A 145 4.19 17.23 9.44
N GLU A 146 3.12 16.55 9.01
CA GLU A 146 2.37 16.83 7.78
C GLU A 146 3.19 16.79 6.48
N ASN A 147 4.34 16.13 6.50
CA ASN A 147 5.17 15.95 5.33
C ASN A 147 4.74 14.69 4.56
N LEU A 148 4.13 14.90 3.40
CA LEU A 148 3.62 13.85 2.51
C LEU A 148 4.57 13.50 1.34
N SER A 149 5.85 13.86 1.42
CA SER A 149 6.83 13.64 0.33
C SER A 149 6.94 12.19 -0.17
N HIS A 150 6.64 11.20 0.68
CA HIS A 150 6.62 9.79 0.30
C HIS A 150 5.21 9.23 0.03
N PHE A 151 4.19 10.09 0.04
CA PHE A 151 2.77 9.75 -0.13
C PHE A 151 2.14 10.62 -1.23
N PRO A 152 2.51 10.41 -2.51
CA PRO A 152 2.09 11.26 -3.62
C PRO A 152 0.58 11.23 -3.87
N SER A 153 -0.09 10.10 -3.64
CA SER A 153 -1.55 10.02 -3.76
C SER A 153 -2.22 10.85 -2.66
N CYS A 154 -1.72 10.77 -1.42
CA CYS A 154 -2.18 11.64 -0.33
C CYS A 154 -1.93 13.12 -0.63
N GLN A 155 -0.76 13.47 -1.17
CA GLN A 155 -0.44 14.85 -1.55
C GLN A 155 -1.43 15.38 -2.59
N THR A 156 -1.69 14.59 -3.65
CA THR A 156 -2.68 14.94 -4.68
C THR A 156 -4.07 15.15 -4.08
N MET A 157 -4.49 14.30 -3.13
CA MET A 157 -5.79 14.46 -2.47
C MET A 157 -5.81 15.66 -1.52
N LYS A 158 -4.73 15.95 -0.80
CA LYS A 158 -4.62 17.15 0.05
C LYS A 158 -4.77 18.43 -0.77
N GLU A 159 -4.21 18.47 -1.98
CA GLU A 159 -4.32 19.62 -2.89
C GLU A 159 -5.71 19.76 -3.51
N LYS A 160 -6.39 18.64 -3.80
CA LYS A 160 -7.74 18.65 -4.39
C LYS A 160 -8.87 18.89 -3.38
N LEU A 161 -8.70 18.47 -2.13
CA LEU A 161 -9.72 18.51 -1.09
C LEU A 161 -9.45 19.69 -0.13
N SER A 162 -9.90 20.89 -0.51
CA SER A 162 -9.57 22.16 0.17
C SER A 162 -10.36 22.45 1.45
N THR A 163 -11.29 21.58 1.82
CA THR A 163 -12.39 21.88 2.76
C THR A 163 -12.09 21.50 4.21
N THR A 164 -11.18 20.57 4.48
CA THR A 164 -10.82 20.14 5.85
C THR A 164 -9.38 19.66 5.99
N VAL A 165 -8.87 19.70 7.23
CA VAL A 165 -7.52 19.23 7.58
C VAL A 165 -7.32 17.77 7.14
N PHE A 166 -6.24 17.52 6.42
CA PHE A 166 -5.87 16.17 5.98
C PHE A 166 -5.47 15.30 7.19
N PRO A 167 -5.95 14.05 7.32
CA PRO A 167 -5.84 13.25 8.55
C PRO A 167 -4.46 12.60 8.73
N THR A 168 -3.40 13.39 8.64
CA THR A 168 -1.99 12.95 8.73
C THR A 168 -1.68 12.25 10.06
N ALA A 169 -2.17 12.77 11.18
CA ALA A 169 -1.99 12.15 12.50
C ALA A 169 -2.58 10.73 12.57
N GLN A 170 -3.79 10.54 12.02
CA GLN A 170 -4.44 9.22 11.97
C GLN A 170 -3.67 8.25 11.08
N PHE A 171 -3.12 8.74 9.97
CA PHE A 171 -2.28 7.94 9.07
C PHE A 171 -0.94 7.57 9.70
N ALA A 172 -0.35 8.45 10.51
CA ALA A 172 0.83 8.13 11.30
C ALA A 172 0.54 7.01 12.32
N ASP A 173 -0.60 7.04 12.98
CA ASP A 173 -0.98 5.97 13.91
C ASP A 173 -1.20 4.63 13.18
N LYS A 174 -1.81 4.67 11.99
CA LYS A 174 -1.91 3.50 11.08
C LYS A 174 -0.53 2.96 10.70
N LEU A 175 0.45 3.82 10.39
CA LEU A 175 1.84 3.42 10.12
C LEU A 175 2.50 2.79 11.35
N SER A 176 2.26 3.36 12.54
CA SER A 176 2.80 2.84 13.80
C SER A 176 2.28 1.43 14.11
N MET A 177 0.97 1.21 13.90
CA MET A 177 0.35 -0.12 14.00
C MET A 177 0.96 -1.10 13.00
N LEU A 178 1.09 -0.70 11.74
CA LEU A 178 1.72 -1.53 10.71
C LEU A 178 3.18 -1.86 11.06
N ALA A 179 3.93 -0.91 11.62
CA ALA A 179 5.31 -1.11 12.04
C ALA A 179 5.40 -2.12 13.20
N ALA A 180 4.47 -2.08 14.14
CA ALA A 180 4.38 -3.08 15.21
C ALA A 180 4.10 -4.48 14.67
N ASP A 181 3.16 -4.61 13.72
CA ASP A 181 2.89 -5.88 13.03
C ASP A 181 4.12 -6.39 12.27
N PHE A 182 4.85 -5.47 11.61
CA PHE A 182 6.09 -5.80 10.91
C PHE A 182 7.18 -6.32 11.86
N ARG A 183 7.39 -5.64 13.00
CA ARG A 183 8.35 -6.07 14.02
C ARG A 183 8.02 -7.47 14.55
N ARG A 184 6.73 -7.74 14.80
CA ARG A 184 6.27 -9.06 15.24
C ARG A 184 6.52 -10.13 14.16
N ARG A 185 6.23 -9.81 12.90
CA ARG A 185 6.37 -10.77 11.79
C ARG A 185 7.83 -11.15 11.49
N PHE A 186 8.76 -10.22 11.67
CA PHE A 186 10.19 -10.41 11.40
C PHE A 186 11.03 -10.48 12.69
N ALA A 187 10.44 -10.96 13.79
CA ALA A 187 11.12 -11.08 15.08
C ALA A 187 12.25 -12.13 15.05
N ASP A 188 12.08 -13.17 14.23
CA ASP A 188 13.08 -14.19 13.93
C ASP A 188 14.31 -13.61 13.22
N PHE A 189 14.11 -12.71 12.26
CA PHE A 189 15.18 -11.97 11.59
C PHE A 189 15.97 -11.10 12.58
N GLU A 190 15.28 -10.47 13.53
CA GLU A 190 15.91 -9.67 14.57
C GLU A 190 16.72 -10.54 15.55
N ALA A 191 16.22 -11.74 15.88
CA ALA A 191 16.94 -12.69 16.74
C ALA A 191 18.26 -13.18 16.12
N GLN A 192 18.42 -13.10 14.79
CA GLN A 192 19.64 -13.47 14.07
C GLN A 192 20.46 -12.26 13.60
N LYS A 193 20.14 -11.05 14.11
CA LYS A 193 20.77 -9.79 13.69
C LYS A 193 22.30 -9.83 13.68
N SER A 194 22.94 -10.29 14.75
CA SER A 194 24.41 -10.31 14.85
C SER A 194 25.06 -11.16 13.75
N ARG A 195 24.46 -12.31 13.41
CA ARG A 195 24.91 -13.17 12.32
C ARG A 195 24.76 -12.51 10.96
N PHE A 196 23.65 -11.82 10.72
CA PHE A 196 23.44 -11.11 9.46
C PHE A 196 24.36 -9.90 9.33
N GLU A 197 24.56 -9.12 10.39
CA GLU A 197 25.46 -7.96 10.38
C GLU A 197 26.92 -8.39 10.13
N LEU A 198 27.35 -9.51 10.72
CA LEU A 198 28.65 -10.12 10.45
C LEU A 198 28.81 -10.56 8.99
N LEU A 199 27.78 -11.16 8.39
CA LEU A 199 27.79 -11.57 6.97
C LEU A 199 27.79 -10.37 6.01
N ILE A 200 27.12 -9.27 6.39
CA ILE A 200 27.02 -8.06 5.55
C ILE A 200 28.31 -7.25 5.63
N ASN A 201 28.83 -7.05 6.85
CA ASN A 201 30.04 -6.28 7.09
C ASN A 201 30.76 -6.79 8.34
N PRO A 202 31.70 -7.75 8.19
CA PRO A 202 32.40 -8.33 9.33
C PRO A 202 33.27 -7.31 10.08
N PHE A 203 33.72 -6.24 9.42
CA PHE A 203 34.51 -5.17 10.04
C PHE A 203 33.66 -4.14 10.79
N GLY A 204 32.33 -4.18 10.65
CA GLY A 204 31.40 -3.27 11.31
C GLY A 204 30.79 -3.82 12.60
N VAL A 205 31.17 -5.03 13.01
CA VAL A 205 30.62 -5.72 14.19
C VAL A 205 31.61 -5.64 15.35
N ASP A 206 31.10 -5.40 16.55
CA ASP A 206 31.90 -5.45 17.77
C ASP A 206 32.37 -6.88 18.03
N VAL A 207 33.68 -7.06 18.25
CA VAL A 207 34.32 -8.37 18.44
C VAL A 207 33.71 -9.11 19.63
N GLU A 208 33.31 -8.38 20.68
CA GLU A 208 32.67 -8.94 21.88
C GLU A 208 31.25 -9.47 21.63
N SER A 209 30.60 -9.01 20.54
CA SER A 209 29.24 -9.43 20.15
C SER A 209 29.22 -10.57 19.13
N ALA A 210 30.41 -11.03 18.70
CA ALA A 210 30.56 -12.03 17.68
C ALA A 210 30.32 -13.45 18.22
N PRO A 211 29.69 -14.37 17.44
CA PRO A 211 29.50 -15.75 17.89
C PRO A 211 30.85 -16.44 18.12
N PRO A 212 31.00 -17.30 19.15
CA PRO A 212 32.24 -18.00 19.43
C PRO A 212 32.68 -18.99 18.32
N ASN A 213 31.78 -19.32 17.39
CA ASN A 213 31.99 -20.28 16.32
C ASN A 213 32.19 -19.60 14.95
N LEU A 214 32.91 -18.49 14.95
CA LEU A 214 33.46 -17.91 13.72
C LEU A 214 34.60 -18.84 13.26
N LEU A 215 34.37 -19.59 12.17
CA LEU A 215 35.38 -20.46 11.54
C LEU A 215 36.63 -19.67 11.18
#